data_AF-A0A966QTF7-F1
#
_entry.id   AF-A0A966QTF7-F1
#
_cell.length_a   1.000
_cell.length_b   1.000
_cell.length_c   1.000
_cell.angle_alpha   90.00
_cell.angle_beta   90.00
_cell.angle_gamma   90.00
#
_symmetry.space_group_name_H-M   'P 1'
#
loop_
_entity.id
_entity.type
_entity.pdbx_description
1 polymer ?
#
loop_
_entity_poly.entity_id
_entity_poly.type
_entity_poly.pdbx_seq_one_letter_code
_entity_poly.pdbx_strand_id
1 'polypeptide(L)'
;MAILILLLIVAGVTKAWSDAIVDEELKELEWCKKYDFTKPAESKHWWYFGLYEPKFPEKFPFSSTLLVFITDKWHMSQFIMLRSFYAAIAMPLTSKFWLIMLNVFVIFPIISGISFEAYYGAFRAYYKSKKEKK
;
A
#
# COMPACT_ATOMS: atom_id res chain seq x y z
N MET A 1 9.34 -10.46 -24.04
CA MET A 1 9.18 -9.00 -24.28
C MET A 1 7.74 -8.51 -24.17
N ALA A 2 6.76 -9.08 -24.89
CA ALA A 2 5.36 -8.63 -24.83
C ALA A 2 4.77 -8.55 -23.41
N ILE A 3 5.03 -9.56 -22.57
CA ILE A 3 4.54 -9.60 -21.18
C ILE A 3 5.11 -8.44 -20.34
N LEU A 4 6.38 -8.08 -20.53
CA LEU A 4 7.00 -6.97 -19.79
C LEU A 4 6.33 -5.64 -20.14
N ILE A 5 6.08 -5.41 -21.43
CA ILE A 5 5.38 -4.21 -21.91
C ILE A 5 3.97 -4.16 -21.32
N LEU A 6 3.25 -5.30 -21.32
CA LEU A 6 1.92 -5.38 -20.73
C LEU A 6 1.95 -5.05 -19.22
N LEU A 7 2.90 -5.59 -18.46
CA LEU A 7 3.05 -5.30 -17.03
C LEU A 7 3.31 -3.83 -16.76
N LEU A 8 4.15 -3.18 -17.59
CA LEU A 8 4.42 -1.75 -17.47
C LEU A 8 3.21 -0.89 -17.84
N ILE A 9 2.42 -1.28 -18.85
CA ILE A 9 1.15 -0.62 -19.19
C ILE A 9 0.17 -0.73 -18.02
N VAL A 10 0.01 -1.93 -17.45
CA VAL A 10 -0.85 -2.14 -16.28
C VAL A 10 -0.39 -1.29 -15.11
N ALA A 11 0.92 -1.21 -14.85
CA ALA A 11 1.46 -0.33 -13.82
C ALA A 11 1.13 1.16 -14.08
N GLY A 12 1.30 1.64 -15.32
CA GLY A 12 0.97 3.01 -15.69
C GLY A 12 -0.52 3.34 -15.53
N VAL A 13 -1.41 2.47 -16.02
CA VAL A 13 -2.86 2.66 -15.91
C VAL A 13 -3.31 2.67 -14.45
N THR A 14 -2.79 1.76 -13.63
CA THR A 14 -3.16 1.69 -12.21
C THR A 14 -2.54 2.81 -11.38
N LYS A 15 -1.37 3.36 -11.78
CA LYS A 15 -0.85 4.61 -11.21
C LYS A 15 -1.81 5.77 -11.47
N ALA A 16 -2.24 5.95 -12.73
CA ALA A 16 -3.17 7.01 -13.10
C ALA A 16 -4.51 6.88 -12.34
N TRP A 17 -5.01 5.65 -12.19
CA TRP A 17 -6.18 5.39 -11.36
C TRP A 17 -5.97 5.76 -9.89
N SER A 18 -4.82 5.41 -9.32
CA SER A 18 -4.46 5.76 -7.93
C SER A 18 -4.45 7.27 -7.72
N ASP A 19 -3.87 8.02 -8.66
CA ASP A 19 -3.80 9.49 -8.60
C ASP A 19 -5.19 10.11 -8.70
N ALA A 20 -6.02 9.66 -9.64
CA ALA A 20 -7.39 10.14 -9.77
C ALA A 20 -8.21 9.96 -8.48
N ILE A 21 -8.01 8.86 -7.73
CA ILE A 21 -8.68 8.64 -6.44
C ILE A 21 -8.21 9.67 -5.38
N VAL A 22 -6.93 10.06 -5.42
CA VAL A 22 -6.38 11.05 -4.47
C VAL A 22 -6.84 12.45 -4.84
N ASP A 23 -6.78 12.81 -6.11
CA ASP A 23 -7.12 14.15 -6.61
C ASP A 23 -8.61 14.47 -6.42
N GLU A 24 -9.48 13.45 -6.52
CA GLU A 24 -10.92 13.57 -6.27
C GLU A 24 -11.28 13.42 -4.78
N GLU A 25 -10.30 13.40 -3.87
CA GLU A 25 -10.46 13.25 -2.41
C GLU A 25 -11.25 12.00 -1.96
N LEU A 26 -11.40 11.01 -2.85
CA LEU A 26 -12.20 9.80 -2.60
C LEU A 26 -11.53 8.83 -1.63
N LYS A 27 -10.20 8.95 -1.48
CA LYS A 27 -9.40 8.07 -0.62
C LYS A 27 -9.92 8.04 0.82
N GLU A 28 -10.15 9.19 1.44
CA GLU A 28 -10.56 9.23 2.85
C GLU A 28 -11.99 8.70 3.05
N LEU A 29 -12.87 8.99 2.09
CA LEU A 29 -14.26 8.53 2.09
C LEU A 29 -14.36 7.00 2.02
N GLU A 30 -13.50 6.35 1.22
CA GLU A 30 -13.47 4.90 1.11
C GLU A 30 -12.72 4.26 2.28
N TRP A 31 -11.62 4.86 2.74
CA TRP A 31 -10.84 4.35 3.86
C TRP A 31 -11.68 4.17 5.13
N CYS A 32 -12.60 5.09 5.40
CA CYS A 32 -13.48 5.02 6.56
C CYS A 32 -14.46 3.84 6.52
N LYS A 33 -14.83 3.34 5.33
CA LYS A 33 -15.88 2.30 5.19
C LYS A 33 -15.48 0.96 5.79
N LYS A 34 -14.19 0.68 5.92
CA LYS A 34 -13.67 -0.56 6.52
C LYS A 34 -13.83 -0.62 8.04
N TYR A 35 -14.04 0.53 8.70
CA TYR A 35 -14.24 0.58 10.13
C TYR A 35 -15.72 0.47 10.50
N ASP A 36 -15.98 -0.12 11.65
CA ASP A 36 -17.30 -0.24 12.28
C ASP A 36 -17.43 0.83 13.36
N PHE A 37 -17.98 2.00 12.99
CA PHE A 37 -18.21 3.09 13.92
C PHE A 37 -19.34 2.84 14.93
N THR A 38 -20.05 1.70 14.83
CA THR A 38 -21.10 1.34 15.79
C THR A 38 -20.53 0.69 17.05
N LYS A 39 -19.27 0.25 17.01
CA LYS A 39 -18.60 -0.42 18.12
C LYS A 39 -17.55 0.50 18.76
N PRO A 40 -17.27 0.32 20.07
CA PRO A 40 -16.26 1.12 20.77
C PRO A 40 -14.87 0.96 20.14
N ALA A 41 -14.11 2.05 20.11
CA ALA A 41 -12.71 2.09 19.66
C ALA A 41 -11.82 1.02 20.31
N GLU A 42 -12.15 0.60 21.53
CA GLU A 42 -11.37 -0.30 22.40
C GLU A 42 -11.55 -1.79 22.06
N SER A 43 -12.28 -2.14 20.98
CA SER A 43 -12.42 -3.52 20.58
C SER A 43 -11.08 -4.08 20.10
N LYS A 44 -10.41 -4.86 20.95
CA LYS A 44 -9.18 -5.57 20.58
C LYS A 44 -9.51 -6.70 19.61
N HIS A 45 -8.90 -6.66 18.43
CA HIS A 45 -9.03 -7.77 17.49
C HIS A 45 -7.96 -8.82 17.74
N TRP A 46 -8.38 -10.08 17.88
CA TRP A 46 -7.49 -11.20 18.18
C TRP A 46 -6.39 -11.40 17.13
N TRP A 47 -6.67 -11.04 15.88
CA TRP A 47 -5.75 -11.24 14.76
C TRP A 47 -4.56 -10.28 14.75
N TYR A 48 -4.55 -9.25 15.61
CA TYR A 48 -3.37 -8.41 15.81
C TYR A 48 -2.41 -8.94 16.87
N PHE A 49 -2.73 -10.03 17.58
CA PHE A 49 -1.89 -10.64 18.61
C PHE A 49 -1.37 -9.63 19.67
N GLY A 50 -2.10 -8.54 19.90
CA GLY A 50 -1.71 -7.46 20.82
C GLY A 50 -0.57 -6.56 20.33
N LEU A 51 -0.07 -6.71 19.10
CA LEU A 51 1.03 -5.91 18.55
C LEU A 51 0.57 -4.57 17.96
N TYR A 52 -0.71 -4.47 17.61
CA TYR A 52 -1.31 -3.27 17.03
C TYR A 52 -2.75 -3.13 17.51
N GLU A 53 -3.10 -1.92 17.93
CA GLU A 53 -4.46 -1.58 18.36
C GLU A 53 -5.01 -0.51 17.40
N PRO A 54 -5.90 -0.87 16.46
CA PRO A 54 -6.49 0.11 15.57
C PRO A 54 -7.38 1.06 16.37
N LYS A 55 -7.36 2.34 16.01
CA LYS A 55 -8.17 3.39 16.66
C LYS A 55 -9.69 3.12 16.58
N PHE A 56 -10.12 2.35 15.58
CA PHE A 56 -11.52 1.98 15.39
C PHE A 56 -11.63 0.49 15.05
N PRO A 57 -12.72 -0.18 15.45
CA PRO A 57 -12.96 -1.56 15.07
C PRO A 57 -12.95 -1.73 13.56
N GLU A 58 -12.26 -2.74 13.05
CA GLU A 58 -12.36 -3.13 11.66
C GLU A 58 -13.56 -4.07 11.45
N LYS A 59 -14.25 -3.92 10.32
CA LYS A 59 -15.30 -4.85 9.88
C LYS A 59 -14.72 -6.17 9.37
N PHE A 60 -13.52 -6.12 8.80
CA PHE A 60 -12.84 -7.25 8.17
C PHE A 60 -11.43 -7.41 8.74
N PRO A 61 -10.97 -8.65 8.99
CA PRO A 61 -9.63 -8.90 9.50
C PRO A 61 -8.54 -8.30 8.61
N PHE A 62 -7.56 -7.64 9.24
CA PHE A 62 -6.39 -7.04 8.58
C PHE A 62 -6.71 -5.98 7.51
N SER A 63 -7.90 -5.41 7.52
CA SER A 63 -8.31 -4.37 6.55
C SER A 63 -7.59 -3.03 6.74
N SER A 64 -6.93 -2.81 7.89
CA SER A 64 -6.01 -1.69 8.05
C SER A 64 -4.54 -1.99 7.75
N THR A 65 -4.20 -3.28 7.54
CA THR A 65 -2.82 -3.73 7.39
C THR A 65 -2.63 -4.58 6.13
N LEU A 66 -2.64 -5.91 6.25
CA LEU A 66 -2.24 -6.83 5.17
C LEU A 66 -3.25 -6.88 4.01
N LEU A 67 -4.55 -6.83 4.32
CA LEU A 67 -5.64 -6.98 3.35
C LEU A 67 -6.27 -5.65 2.95
N VAL A 68 -5.57 -4.55 3.25
CA VAL A 68 -6.02 -3.19 2.97
C VAL A 68 -6.39 -2.98 1.50
N PHE A 69 -5.68 -3.63 0.58
CA PHE A 69 -5.91 -3.56 -0.86
C PHE A 69 -7.24 -4.18 -1.30
N ILE A 70 -7.90 -5.00 -0.47
CA ILE A 70 -9.21 -5.59 -0.76
C ILE A 70 -10.33 -4.61 -0.38
N THR A 71 -10.10 -3.84 0.67
CA THR A 71 -11.14 -2.97 1.27
C THR A 71 -11.09 -1.53 0.80
N ASP A 72 -10.03 -1.12 0.10
CA ASP A 72 -9.77 0.26 -0.28
C ASP A 72 -9.23 0.31 -1.72
N LYS A 73 -9.90 1.06 -2.61
CA LYS A 73 -9.54 1.10 -4.04
C LYS A 73 -8.20 1.79 -4.29
N TRP A 74 -7.85 2.77 -3.47
CA TRP A 74 -6.55 3.43 -3.60
C TRP A 74 -5.42 2.44 -3.29
N HIS A 75 -5.52 1.66 -2.21
CA HIS A 75 -4.57 0.61 -1.90
C HIS A 75 -4.61 -0.54 -2.92
N MET A 76 -5.78 -0.85 -3.47
CA MET A 76 -5.92 -1.84 -4.54
C MET A 76 -5.14 -1.43 -5.79
N SER A 77 -5.33 -0.20 -6.25
CA SER A 77 -4.62 0.35 -7.41
C SER A 77 -3.11 0.40 -7.17
N GLN A 78 -2.67 0.84 -5.98
CA GLN A 78 -1.26 0.80 -5.59
C GLN A 78 -0.68 -0.61 -5.54
N PHE A 79 -1.44 -1.57 -5.01
CA PHE A 79 -1.01 -2.97 -4.95
C PHE A 79 -0.78 -3.51 -6.37
N ILE A 80 -1.75 -3.36 -7.26
CA ILE A 80 -1.64 -3.85 -8.65
C ILE A 80 -0.49 -3.15 -9.37
N MET A 81 -0.37 -1.83 -9.21
CA MET A 81 0.71 -1.04 -9.79
C MET A 81 2.08 -1.56 -9.36
N LEU A 82 2.33 -1.64 -8.06
CA LEU A 82 3.63 -2.06 -7.52
C LEU A 82 3.95 -3.50 -7.89
N ARG A 83 2.98 -4.43 -7.81
CA ARG A 83 3.23 -5.83 -8.16
C ARG A 83 3.49 -6.01 -9.66
N SER A 84 2.82 -5.25 -10.51
CA SER A 84 3.08 -5.27 -11.96
C SER A 84 4.48 -4.70 -12.27
N PHE A 85 4.84 -3.58 -11.65
CA PHE A 85 6.16 -2.97 -11.81
C PHE A 85 7.28 -3.89 -11.30
N TYR A 86 7.12 -4.46 -10.12
CA TYR A 86 8.05 -5.43 -9.53
C TYR A 86 8.18 -6.71 -10.35
N ALA A 87 7.07 -7.20 -10.92
CA ALA A 87 7.12 -8.35 -11.82
C ALA A 87 7.90 -8.03 -13.10
N ALA A 88 7.72 -6.83 -13.67
CA ALA A 88 8.47 -6.38 -14.84
C ALA A 88 9.99 -6.31 -14.58
N ILE A 89 10.40 -5.98 -13.36
CA ILE A 89 11.81 -5.99 -12.93
C ILE A 89 12.31 -7.42 -12.63
N ALA A 90 11.49 -8.26 -11.99
CA ALA A 90 11.90 -9.59 -11.54
C ALA A 90 12.07 -10.58 -12.71
N MET A 91 11.19 -10.52 -13.72
CA MET A 91 11.16 -11.47 -14.83
C MET A 91 12.47 -11.54 -15.65
N PRO A 92 13.16 -10.43 -15.95
CA PRO A 92 14.47 -10.48 -16.62
C PRO A 92 15.62 -11.00 -15.74
N LEU A 93 15.49 -10.95 -14.41
CA LEU A 93 16.58 -11.34 -13.49
C LEU A 93 16.68 -12.86 -13.31
N THR A 94 15.58 -13.59 -13.49
CA THR A 94 15.56 -15.04 -13.30
C THR A 94 14.37 -15.67 -14.02
N SER A 95 14.56 -16.88 -14.53
CA SER A 95 13.49 -17.70 -15.14
C SER A 95 12.72 -18.55 -14.12
N LYS A 96 13.21 -18.66 -12.88
CA LYS A 96 12.59 -19.51 -11.85
C LYS A 96 11.38 -18.82 -11.25
N PHE A 97 10.18 -19.37 -11.49
CA PHE A 97 8.91 -18.81 -11.01
C PHE A 97 8.91 -18.46 -9.52
N TRP A 98 9.39 -19.36 -8.65
CA TRP A 98 9.43 -19.12 -7.21
C TRP A 98 10.32 -17.93 -6.81
N LEU A 99 11.44 -17.71 -7.52
CA LEU A 99 12.29 -16.55 -7.28
C LEU A 99 11.64 -15.25 -7.79
N ILE A 100 10.88 -15.30 -8.88
CA ILE A 100 10.06 -14.16 -9.33
C ILE A 100 9.06 -13.79 -8.23
N MET A 101 8.29 -14.77 -7.73
CA MET A 101 7.30 -14.54 -6.67
C MET A 101 7.94 -13.99 -5.39
N LEU A 102 9.08 -14.53 -4.98
CA LEU A 102 9.83 -14.03 -3.82
C LEU A 102 10.26 -12.57 -4.00
N ASN A 103 10.77 -12.21 -5.19
CA ASN A 103 11.16 -10.83 -5.47
C ASN A 103 9.95 -9.88 -5.46
N VAL A 104 8.85 -10.28 -6.11
CA VAL A 104 7.65 -9.44 -6.29
C VAL A 104 6.90 -9.17 -4.99
N PHE A 105 6.77 -10.19 -4.13
CA PHE A 105 5.94 -10.10 -2.93
C PHE A 105 6.71 -9.85 -1.64
N VAL A 106 8.03 -10.08 -1.61
CA VAL A 106 8.83 -9.98 -0.38
C VAL A 106 9.99 -9.02 -0.55
N ILE A 107 10.95 -9.32 -1.44
CA ILE A 107 12.22 -8.59 -1.49
C ILE A 107 12.04 -7.14 -1.94
N PHE A 108 11.38 -6.90 -3.08
CA PHE A 108 11.18 -5.53 -3.57
C PHE A 108 10.26 -4.70 -2.67
N PRO A 109 9.15 -5.23 -2.11
CA PRO A 109 8.39 -4.52 -1.09
C PRO A 109 9.21 -4.12 0.14
N ILE A 110 10.10 -4.98 0.65
CA ILE A 110 10.96 -4.64 1.80
C ILE A 110 11.94 -3.52 1.42
N ILE A 111 12.65 -3.65 0.30
CA ILE A 111 13.64 -2.65 -0.14
C ILE A 111 12.98 -1.28 -0.34
N SER A 112 11.85 -1.25 -1.07
CA SER A 112 11.11 -0.02 -1.32
C SER A 112 10.50 0.57 -0.05
N GLY A 113 9.95 -0.27 0.84
CA GLY A 113 9.34 0.16 2.10
C GLY A 113 10.34 0.76 3.07
N ILE A 114 11.49 0.13 3.28
CA ILE A 114 12.57 0.66 4.14
C ILE A 114 13.07 2.00 3.59
N SER A 115 13.33 2.06 2.28
CA SER A 115 13.79 3.29 1.63
C SER A 115 12.75 4.40 1.77
N PHE A 116 11.48 4.09 1.49
CA PHE A 116 10.38 5.04 1.63
C PHE A 116 10.30 5.59 3.05
N GLU A 117 10.30 4.74 4.08
CA GLU A 117 10.17 5.18 5.47
C GLU A 117 11.32 6.09 5.90
N ALA A 118 12.56 5.73 5.54
CA ALA A 118 13.75 6.51 5.86
C ALA A 118 13.67 7.94 5.29
N TYR A 119 13.27 8.08 4.02
CA TYR A 119 13.16 9.40 3.38
C TYR A 119 11.89 10.14 3.79
N TYR A 120 10.76 9.44 3.93
CA TYR A 120 9.48 10.04 4.32
C TYR A 120 9.59 10.72 5.69
N GLY A 121 10.19 10.04 6.68
CA GLY A 121 10.43 10.62 8.00
C GLY A 121 11.30 11.88 7.94
N ALA A 122 12.40 11.83 7.19
CA ALA A 122 13.32 12.96 7.04
C ALA A 122 12.63 14.18 6.38
N PHE A 123 11.93 13.97 5.26
CA PHE A 123 11.20 15.04 4.57
C PHE A 123 10.07 15.62 5.43
N ARG A 124 9.31 14.77 6.12
CA ARG A 124 8.21 15.22 6.99
C ARG A 124 8.72 16.11 8.13
N ALA A 125 9.83 15.74 8.76
CA ALA A 125 10.46 16.56 9.80
C ALA A 125 10.95 17.91 9.24
N TYR A 126 11.61 17.89 8.09
CA TYR A 126 12.07 19.10 7.40
C TYR A 126 10.92 20.08 7.11
N TYR A 127 9.84 19.62 6.48
CA TYR A 127 8.71 20.50 6.15
C TYR A 127 7.95 21.01 7.36
N LYS A 128 7.83 20.20 8.42
CA LYS A 128 7.23 20.64 9.69
C LYS A 128 8.03 21.81 10.30
N SER A 129 9.35 21.71 10.33
CA SER A 129 10.23 22.77 10.85
C SER A 129 10.14 24.08 10.05
N LYS A 130 9.84 24.02 8.75
CA LYS A 130 9.63 25.21 7.92
C LYS A 130 8.28 25.88 8.17
N LYS A 131 7.23 25.09 8.44
CA LYS A 131 5.89 25.63 8.71
C LYS A 131 5.83 26.36 10.04
N GLU A 132 6.55 25.88 11.05
CA GLU A 132 6.65 26.51 12.38
C GLU A 132 7.47 27.81 12.40
N LYS A 133 8.25 28.07 11.34
CA LYS A 133 9.04 29.31 11.15
C LYS A 133 8.31 30.39 10.34
N LYS A 134 7.11 30.10 9.83
CA LYS A 134 6.24 31.06 9.14
C LYS A 134 5.13 31.51 10.08
#